data_AF-A0A356QU47-F1
#
_entry.id   AF-A0A356QU47-F1
#
_cell.length_a   1.000
_cell.length_b   1.000
_cell.length_c   1.000
_cell.angle_alpha   90.00
_cell.angle_beta   90.00
_cell.angle_gamma   90.00
#
_symmetry.space_group_name_H-M   'P 1'
#
loop_
_entity.id
_entity.type
_entity.pdbx_description
1 polymer ?
#
loop_
_entity_poly.entity_id
_entity_poly.type
_entity_poly.pdbx_seq_one_letter_code
_entity_poly.pdbx_strand_id
1 'polypeptide(L)'
;GRVASEYQDHFEAGDFLVRNVVGADPETGVVAVGDLIRTGQTVQFHVRDAHTAHEDLQTLLTRQTQKRPAGAIIFTCNGRGRRLFSTPSHDAACLQQLLGPLPVAGFFAQGEIGPIGRTNCLHGFTASIALFEAAE
;
A
#
# COMPACT_ATOMS: atom_id res chain seq x y z
N GLY A 1 -0.89 10.17 -7.77
CA GLY A 1 0.06 10.26 -6.64
C GLY A 1 0.61 11.66 -6.63
N ARG A 2 0.81 12.23 -5.45
CA ARG A 2 1.54 13.49 -5.29
C ARG A 2 2.85 13.20 -4.58
N VAL A 3 3.93 13.86 -4.96
CA VAL A 3 5.21 13.65 -4.29
C VAL A 3 5.13 14.17 -2.84
N ALA A 4 5.79 13.49 -1.93
CA ALA A 4 5.85 13.87 -0.53
C ALA A 4 6.86 15.00 -0.27
N SER A 5 7.90 15.08 -1.10
CA SER A 5 8.92 16.13 -1.11
C SER A 5 9.22 16.52 -2.55
N GLU A 6 9.30 17.82 -2.84
CA GLU A 6 9.76 18.35 -4.14
C GLU A 6 11.29 18.45 -4.22
N TYR A 7 11.99 18.26 -3.10
CA TYR A 7 13.44 18.50 -2.99
C TYR A 7 14.26 17.26 -3.39
N GLN A 8 14.01 16.75 -4.60
CA GLN A 8 14.73 15.61 -5.17
C GLN A 8 14.69 15.65 -6.71
N ASP A 9 15.77 15.20 -7.35
CA ASP A 9 15.91 15.25 -8.82
C ASP A 9 15.17 14.11 -9.53
N HIS A 10 14.97 12.99 -8.83
CA HIS A 10 14.30 11.80 -9.34
C HIS A 10 13.29 11.28 -8.30
N PHE A 11 12.17 10.74 -8.78
CA PHE A 11 11.11 10.18 -7.94
C PHE A 11 11.00 8.67 -8.16
N GLU A 12 10.92 7.92 -7.07
CA GLU A 12 10.84 6.46 -7.08
C GLU A 12 9.61 5.96 -6.31
N ALA A 13 9.44 4.63 -6.28
CA ALA A 13 8.44 4.00 -5.43
C ALA A 13 8.74 4.33 -3.95
N GLY A 14 7.74 4.84 -3.23
CA GLY A 14 7.89 5.31 -1.85
C GLY A 14 7.84 6.84 -1.70
N ASP A 15 8.08 7.59 -2.77
CA ASP A 15 8.05 9.06 -2.73
C ASP A 15 6.66 9.66 -2.92
N PHE A 16 5.70 8.85 -3.37
CA PHE A 16 4.37 9.29 -3.74
C PHE A 16 3.33 8.94 -2.67
N LEU A 17 2.49 9.92 -2.34
CA LEU A 17 1.23 9.68 -1.65
C LEU A 17 0.12 9.46 -2.68
N VAL A 18 -0.45 8.25 -2.69
CA VAL A 18 -1.48 7.85 -3.67
C VAL A 18 -2.87 8.33 -3.22
N ARG A 19 -3.62 8.89 -4.18
CA ARG A 19 -4.97 9.45 -3.99
C ARG A 19 -5.85 9.09 -5.16
N ASN A 20 -7.13 8.87 -4.86
CA ASN A 20 -8.13 8.60 -5.88
C ASN A 20 -8.39 9.82 -6.73
N VAL A 21 -8.57 9.58 -8.03
CA VAL A 21 -9.34 10.48 -8.89
C VAL A 21 -10.81 10.28 -8.51
N VAL A 22 -11.45 11.37 -8.07
CA VAL A 22 -12.86 11.41 -7.67
C VAL A 22 -13.74 11.64 -8.89
N GLY A 23 -13.25 12.42 -9.86
CA GLY A 23 -13.95 12.69 -11.10
C GLY A 23 -13.06 13.48 -12.08
N ALA A 24 -13.52 13.58 -13.31
CA ALA A 24 -12.91 14.43 -14.32
C ALA A 24 -14.01 15.07 -15.18
N ASP A 25 -13.78 16.30 -15.60
CA ASP A 25 -14.63 17.04 -16.53
C ASP A 25 -13.82 17.34 -17.80
N PRO A 26 -14.11 16.65 -18.92
CA PRO A 26 -13.43 16.86 -20.19
C PRO A 26 -13.68 18.24 -20.81
N GLU A 27 -14.81 18.90 -20.51
CA GLU A 27 -15.13 20.20 -21.11
C GLU A 27 -14.27 21.31 -20.52
N THR A 28 -14.04 21.26 -19.20
CA THR A 28 -13.20 22.23 -18.48
C THR A 28 -11.76 21.77 -18.28
N GLY A 29 -11.46 20.49 -18.51
CA GLY A 29 -10.15 19.89 -18.27
C GLY A 29 -9.84 19.65 -16.79
N VAL A 30 -10.84 19.69 -15.91
CA VAL A 30 -10.66 19.54 -14.46
C VAL A 30 -10.54 18.07 -14.08
N VAL A 31 -9.61 17.75 -13.17
CA VAL A 31 -9.52 16.44 -12.50
C VAL A 31 -9.65 16.66 -11.00
N ALA A 32 -10.71 16.11 -10.42
CA ALA A 32 -10.93 16.13 -8.98
C ALA A 32 -10.20 14.94 -8.33
N VAL A 33 -9.44 15.20 -7.27
CA VAL A 33 -8.73 14.17 -6.50
C VAL A 33 -9.12 14.23 -5.03
N GLY A 34 -8.99 13.11 -4.31
CA GLY A 34 -9.33 13.00 -2.90
C GLY A 34 -8.30 13.63 -1.95
N ASP A 35 -7.65 14.72 -2.35
CA ASP A 35 -6.63 15.42 -1.58
C ASP A 35 -6.53 16.89 -2.02
N LEU A 36 -5.84 17.70 -1.23
CA LEU A 36 -5.52 19.08 -1.55
C LEU A 36 -4.17 19.14 -2.28
N ILE A 37 -4.20 19.53 -3.55
CA ILE A 37 -3.00 19.74 -4.37
C ILE A 37 -2.70 21.23 -4.43
N ARG A 38 -1.47 21.62 -4.12
CA ARG A 38 -1.01 23.01 -4.22
C ARG A 38 -0.42 23.27 -5.60
N THR A 39 -0.57 24.49 -6.10
CA THR A 39 0.14 24.91 -7.32
C THR A 39 1.64 24.69 -7.17
N GLY A 40 2.25 24.11 -8.21
CA GLY A 40 3.67 23.74 -8.22
C GLY A 40 3.99 22.36 -7.63
N GLN A 41 2.99 21.65 -7.08
CA GLN A 41 3.20 20.29 -6.59
C GLN A 41 3.26 19.28 -7.74
N THR A 42 4.28 18.41 -7.72
CA THR A 42 4.45 17.35 -8.70
C THR A 42 3.44 16.22 -8.48
N VAL A 43 2.72 15.86 -9.54
CA VAL A 43 1.74 14.76 -9.54
C VAL A 43 2.02 13.78 -10.66
N GLN A 44 1.76 12.50 -10.40
CA GLN A 44 1.91 11.41 -11.35
C GLN A 44 0.66 10.52 -11.34
N PHE A 45 0.23 10.08 -12.52
CA PHE A 45 -0.79 9.03 -12.63
C PHE A 45 -0.17 7.68 -12.30
N HIS A 46 -0.84 6.91 -11.46
CA HIS A 46 -0.46 5.53 -11.16
C HIS A 46 -1.59 4.62 -11.63
N VAL A 47 -1.22 3.52 -12.26
CA VAL A 47 -2.15 2.47 -12.62
C VAL A 47 -2.30 1.56 -11.41
N ARG A 48 -3.56 1.28 -11.03
CA ARG A 48 -3.85 0.29 -9.99
C ARG A 48 -3.71 -1.10 -10.59
N ASP A 49 -2.53 -1.70 -10.40
CA ASP A 49 -2.16 -2.98 -10.99
C ASP A 49 -2.03 -4.08 -9.94
N ALA A 50 -2.59 -5.26 -10.26
CA ALA A 50 -2.60 -6.40 -9.37
C ALA A 50 -1.24 -7.09 -9.29
N HIS A 51 -0.47 -7.07 -10.39
CA HIS A 51 0.81 -7.73 -10.47
C HIS A 51 1.86 -6.97 -9.64
N THR A 52 2.03 -5.67 -9.86
CA THR A 52 2.94 -4.84 -9.05
C THR A 52 2.57 -4.87 -7.57
N ALA A 53 1.27 -4.82 -7.22
CA ALA A 53 0.83 -4.90 -5.82
C ALA A 53 1.15 -6.27 -5.16
N HIS A 54 1.26 -7.34 -5.94
CA HIS A 54 1.70 -8.65 -5.48
C HIS A 54 3.22 -8.70 -5.33
N GLU A 55 3.96 -8.19 -6.30
CA GLU A 55 5.44 -8.13 -6.28
C GLU A 55 5.96 -7.31 -5.10
N ASP A 56 5.34 -6.16 -4.81
CA ASP A 56 5.67 -5.33 -3.64
C ASP A 56 5.51 -6.11 -2.34
N LEU A 57 4.36 -6.79 -2.18
CA LEU A 57 4.06 -7.59 -1.01
C LEU A 57 5.04 -8.76 -0.86
N GLN A 58 5.31 -9.48 -1.95
CA GLN A 58 6.26 -10.60 -1.98
C GLN A 58 7.67 -10.12 -1.61
N THR A 59 8.10 -8.98 -2.13
CA THR A 59 9.41 -8.39 -1.83
C THR A 59 9.57 -8.07 -0.35
N LEU A 60 8.56 -7.44 0.27
CA LEU A 60 8.57 -7.11 1.69
C LEU A 60 8.57 -8.36 2.58
N LEU A 61 7.75 -9.36 2.26
CA LEU A 61 7.67 -10.61 3.00
C LEU A 61 8.95 -11.46 2.87
N THR A 62 9.55 -11.52 1.68
CA THR A 62 10.77 -12.29 1.43
C THR A 62 11.91 -11.84 2.36
N ARG A 63 12.01 -10.53 2.66
CA ARG A 63 12.99 -9.97 3.59
C ARG A 63 12.84 -10.47 5.03
N GLN A 64 11.67 -10.99 5.40
CA GLN A 64 11.38 -11.47 6.75
C GLN A 64 11.51 -13.00 6.90
N THR A 65 11.79 -13.73 5.82
CA THR A 65 11.86 -15.21 5.80
C THR A 65 12.88 -15.78 6.79
N GLN A 66 13.99 -15.06 7.03
CA GLN A 66 15.03 -15.49 7.96
C GLN A 66 14.63 -15.35 9.43
N LYS A 67 13.65 -14.50 9.75
CA LYS A 67 13.25 -14.20 11.13
C LYS A 67 12.35 -15.25 11.77
N ARG A 68 11.68 -16.07 10.95
CA ARG A 68 10.73 -17.12 11.40
C ARG A 68 9.74 -16.60 12.48
N PRO A 69 8.83 -15.69 12.12
CA PRO A 69 7.91 -15.11 13.08
C PRO A 69 6.98 -16.17 13.69
N ALA A 70 6.66 -16.00 14.98
CA ALA A 70 5.74 -16.86 15.73
C ALA A 70 4.26 -16.62 15.38
N GLY A 71 3.94 -15.46 14.79
CA GLY A 71 2.58 -15.10 14.41
C GLY A 71 2.53 -13.80 13.61
N ALA A 72 1.37 -13.49 13.04
CA ALA A 72 1.16 -12.25 12.33
C ALA A 72 -0.27 -11.70 12.47
N ILE A 73 -0.39 -10.37 12.38
CA ILE A 73 -1.67 -9.70 12.14
C ILE A 73 -1.57 -8.93 10.82
N ILE A 74 -2.54 -9.13 9.92
CA ILE A 74 -2.60 -8.47 8.62
C ILE A 74 -3.86 -7.59 8.49
N PHE A 75 -3.67 -6.38 7.99
CA PHE A 75 -4.73 -5.43 7.68
C PHE A 75 -4.73 -5.13 6.19
N THR A 76 -5.75 -5.60 5.47
CA THR A 76 -5.85 -5.42 4.01
C THR A 76 -6.78 -4.25 3.70
N CYS A 77 -6.34 -3.30 2.87
CA CYS A 77 -7.22 -2.22 2.43
C CYS A 77 -8.43 -2.78 1.64
N ASN A 78 -9.62 -2.21 1.82
CA ASN A 78 -10.82 -2.55 1.04
C ASN A 78 -10.70 -2.20 -0.47
N GLY A 79 -9.70 -1.38 -0.83
CA GLY A 79 -9.23 -1.17 -2.18
C GLY A 79 -8.36 -2.32 -2.74
N ARG A 80 -8.14 -3.41 -2.00
CA ARG A 80 -7.50 -4.65 -2.46
C ARG A 80 -8.53 -5.78 -2.54
N GLY A 81 -8.15 -7.01 -2.17
CA GLY A 81 -9.03 -8.18 -2.23
C GLY A 81 -9.48 -8.51 -3.66
N ARG A 82 -10.66 -9.10 -3.82
CA ARG A 82 -11.18 -9.56 -5.14
C ARG A 82 -11.42 -8.43 -6.16
N ARG A 83 -11.40 -7.16 -5.73
CA ARG A 83 -11.48 -6.00 -6.64
C ARG A 83 -10.12 -5.61 -7.24
N LEU A 84 -9.05 -6.25 -6.80
CA LEU A 84 -7.69 -6.07 -7.30
C LEU A 84 -7.14 -7.40 -7.80
N PHE A 85 -7.27 -8.45 -6.99
CA PHE A 85 -6.75 -9.78 -7.26
C PHE A 85 -7.84 -10.72 -7.78
N SER A 86 -7.43 -11.73 -8.57
CA SER A 86 -8.34 -12.75 -9.10
C SER A 86 -8.82 -13.75 -8.05
N THR A 87 -8.13 -13.85 -6.91
CA THR A 87 -8.41 -14.81 -5.85
C THR A 87 -8.81 -14.14 -4.54
N PRO A 88 -9.65 -14.79 -3.70
CA PRO A 88 -9.88 -14.34 -2.33
C PRO A 88 -8.61 -14.42 -1.49
N SER A 89 -8.54 -13.60 -0.44
CA SER A 89 -7.53 -13.71 0.62
C SER A 89 -6.08 -13.66 0.13
N HIS A 90 -5.82 -13.02 -1.02
CA HIS A 90 -4.51 -12.96 -1.69
C HIS A 90 -3.37 -12.57 -0.75
N ASP A 91 -3.54 -11.49 0.02
CA ASP A 91 -2.47 -11.00 0.89
C ASP A 91 -2.13 -11.99 2.02
N ALA A 92 -3.16 -12.59 2.64
CA ALA A 92 -2.97 -13.62 3.68
C ALA A 92 -2.38 -14.91 3.11
N ALA A 93 -2.78 -15.30 1.90
CA ALA A 93 -2.21 -16.46 1.20
C ALA A 93 -0.72 -16.24 0.87
N CYS A 94 -0.35 -15.04 0.40
CA CYS A 94 1.04 -14.68 0.13
C CYS A 94 1.90 -14.72 1.41
N LEU A 95 1.38 -14.19 2.53
CA LEU A 95 2.02 -14.29 3.84
C LEU A 95 2.24 -15.75 4.26
N GLN A 96 1.20 -16.59 4.18
CA GLN A 96 1.31 -18.00 4.54
C GLN A 96 2.27 -18.77 3.62
N GLN A 97 2.34 -18.43 2.33
CA GLN A 97 3.25 -19.07 1.40
C GLN A 97 4.73 -18.76 1.72
N LEU A 98 5.03 -17.52 2.12
CA LEU A 98 6.41 -17.06 2.29
C LEU A 98 6.94 -17.23 3.72
N LEU A 99 6.09 -17.02 4.73
CA LEU A 99 6.50 -17.05 6.14
C LEU A 99 5.88 -18.22 6.91
N GLY A 100 4.86 -18.85 6.34
CA GLY A 100 4.07 -19.91 6.97
C GLY A 100 4.79 -21.25 7.12
N PRO A 101 4.14 -22.19 7.83
CA PRO A 101 2.84 -22.02 8.51
C PRO A 101 2.99 -21.26 9.83
N LEU A 102 2.20 -20.19 10.03
CA LEU A 102 2.05 -19.49 11.32
C LEU A 102 0.59 -19.08 11.58
N PRO A 103 0.20 -18.84 12.85
CA PRO A 103 -1.06 -18.20 13.19
C PRO A 103 -1.15 -16.80 12.57
N VAL A 104 -2.23 -16.55 11.81
CA VAL A 104 -2.49 -15.26 11.18
C VAL A 104 -3.91 -14.83 11.52
N ALA A 105 -4.04 -13.62 12.06
CA ALA A 105 -5.33 -12.94 12.24
C ALA A 105 -5.34 -11.64 11.43
N GLY A 106 -6.52 -11.03 11.27
CA GLY A 106 -6.63 -9.80 10.49
C GLY A 106 -8.04 -9.41 10.13
N PHE A 107 -8.15 -8.27 9.45
CA PHE A 107 -9.41 -7.79 8.88
C PHE A 107 -9.18 -6.81 7.71
N PHE A 108 -10.26 -6.46 7.02
CA PHE A 108 -10.23 -5.44 5.98
C PHE A 108 -10.47 -4.05 6.56
N ALA A 109 -9.59 -3.11 6.25
CA ALA A 109 -9.64 -1.71 6.71
C ALA A 109 -9.74 -0.72 5.53
N GLN A 110 -10.02 0.55 5.79
CA GLN A 110 -10.06 1.59 4.76
C GLN A 110 -8.93 2.61 4.93
N GLY A 111 -7.71 2.09 4.85
CA GLY A 111 -6.48 2.87 4.94
C GLY A 111 -5.73 2.67 6.25
N GLU A 112 -4.52 3.19 6.27
CA GLU A 112 -3.61 3.13 7.41
C GLU A 112 -2.97 4.50 7.64
N ILE A 113 -2.57 4.79 8.88
CA ILE A 113 -1.80 5.99 9.20
C ILE A 113 -0.34 5.57 9.33
N GLY A 114 0.52 6.15 8.51
CA GLY A 114 1.95 5.85 8.51
C GLY A 114 2.77 7.02 7.96
N PRO A 115 4.07 7.08 8.27
CA PRO A 115 4.92 8.18 7.84
C PRO A 115 5.24 8.10 6.34
N ILE A 116 5.34 9.25 5.68
CA ILE A 116 6.20 9.45 4.51
C ILE A 116 7.21 10.54 4.91
N GLY A 117 8.49 10.18 4.96
CA GLY A 117 9.52 11.03 5.57
C GLY A 117 9.17 11.38 7.02
N ARG A 118 8.98 12.67 7.31
CA ARG A 118 8.67 13.20 8.66
C ARG A 118 7.18 13.45 8.92
N THR A 119 6.31 13.17 7.95
CA THR A 119 4.89 13.52 8.03
C THR A 119 4.05 12.26 8.05
N ASN A 120 3.10 12.18 8.99
CA ASN A 120 2.11 11.10 9.00
C ASN A 120 1.07 11.34 7.91
N CYS A 121 0.81 10.32 7.12
CA CYS A 121 -0.14 10.35 6.02
C CYS A 121 -1.18 9.23 6.20
N LEU A 122 -2.40 9.49 5.70
CA LEU A 122 -3.37 8.43 5.46
C LEU A 122 -3.02 7.75 4.13
N HIS A 123 -2.64 6.48 4.19
CA HIS A 123 -2.35 5.64 3.03
C HIS A 123 -3.59 4.82 2.65
N GLY A 124 -3.78 4.63 1.35
CA GLY A 124 -4.80 3.75 0.81
C GLY A 124 -4.17 2.73 -0.13
N PHE A 125 -4.90 1.68 -0.48
CA PHE A 125 -4.44 0.59 -1.36
C PHE A 125 -3.31 -0.28 -0.79
N THR A 126 -3.05 -0.19 0.52
CA THR A 126 -1.97 -0.89 1.18
C THR A 126 -2.42 -2.19 1.85
N ALA A 127 -1.43 -2.99 2.26
CA ALA A 127 -1.59 -4.09 3.19
C ALA A 127 -0.52 -3.95 4.27
N SER A 128 -0.94 -3.86 5.53
CA SER A 128 -0.05 -3.63 6.67
C SER A 128 0.06 -4.92 7.47
N ILE A 129 1.28 -5.33 7.80
CA ILE A 129 1.54 -6.61 8.46
C ILE A 129 2.41 -6.37 9.69
N ALA A 130 1.90 -6.77 10.84
CA ALA A 130 2.68 -6.89 12.06
C ALA A 130 3.12 -8.36 12.21
N LEU A 131 4.42 -8.58 12.38
CA LEU A 131 5.00 -9.89 12.66
C LEU A 131 5.41 -9.95 14.13
N PHE A 132 5.11 -11.07 14.78
CA PHE A 132 5.47 -11.33 16.17
C PHE A 132 6.64 -12.30 16.22
N GLU A 133 7.64 -12.00 17.03
CA GLU A 133 8.74 -12.92 17.31
C GLU A 133 8.35 -13.89 18.43
N ALA A 134 9.03 -15.04 18.50
CA ALA A 134 8.82 -15.95 19.62
C ALA A 134 9.25 -15.27 20.92
N ALA A 135 8.52 -15.52 22.01
CA ALA A 135 9.00 -15.11 23.33
C ALA A 135 10.28 -15.90 23.66
N GLU A 136 11.33 -15.20 24.08
CA GLU A 136 12.54 -15.80 24.66
C GLU A 136 12.25 -16.49 25.99
#